data_AF-A0A1V6FVP8-F1
#
_entry.id   AF-A0A1V6FVP8-F1
#
_cell.length_a   1.000
_cell.length_b   1.000
_cell.length_c   1.000
_cell.angle_alpha   90.00
_cell.angle_beta   90.00
_cell.angle_gamma   90.00
#
_symmetry.space_group_name_H-M   'P 1'
#
loop_
_entity.id
_entity.type
_entity.pdbx_description
1 polymer ?
#
loop_
_entity_poly.entity_id
_entity_poly.type
_entity_poly.pdbx_seq_one_letter_code
_entity_poly.pdbx_strand_id
1 'polypeptide(L)'
;MNKPNIFNYAYPELSQDAFVCWLLNWGNPESLTINQGLHDLSHTLIKAFFDKHRRKLPARIEKIETIMGYLHIDIILIINGCIIIPIQDKIYNRENPVQLAHYLQLLKDDGYDGQNMLPIYLQTGAKANHKRLKDSGFLPFSGKELMDILNQGAHIKNDILNDFISHLKELENLVQSFLERSLNKWHLYSWQGFYDYLQDKLGDGEWDAVSGPINSFLGFWWHWNNEKDYALYLQLEKADLCFKIDVYNKKRRAELKHKWEDRFFKASEGSSVKLVEPVYQKDNAITVVMVDGDYRRADKDGKIDLARTLDVIKEVQKIYDKAVKNFK
;
A
#
# COMPACT_ATOMS: atom_id res chain seq x y z
N MET A 1 31.66 -5.89 -6.87
CA MET A 1 31.28 -5.41 -8.22
C MET A 1 29.78 -5.61 -8.36
N ASN A 2 29.01 -4.56 -8.63
CA ASN A 2 27.55 -4.70 -8.78
C ASN A 2 27.28 -5.40 -10.13
N LYS A 3 26.95 -6.69 -10.07
CA LYS A 3 26.41 -7.42 -11.22
C LYS A 3 25.20 -6.62 -11.74
N PRO A 4 25.14 -6.25 -13.04
CA PRO A 4 23.96 -5.60 -13.60
C PRO A 4 22.71 -6.46 -13.37
N ASN A 5 21.61 -5.83 -13.00
CA ASN A 5 20.33 -6.49 -12.73
C ASN A 5 19.26 -5.90 -13.66
N ILE A 6 18.63 -6.74 -14.49
CA ILE A 6 17.63 -6.31 -15.47
C ILE A 6 16.41 -5.63 -14.83
N PHE A 7 16.02 -6.07 -13.63
CA PHE A 7 14.88 -5.53 -12.89
C PHE A 7 15.10 -4.09 -12.41
N ASN A 8 16.35 -3.61 -12.39
CA ASN A 8 16.66 -2.22 -12.06
C ASN A 8 16.40 -1.25 -13.24
N TYR A 9 16.15 -1.77 -14.44
CA TYR A 9 15.91 -0.99 -15.65
C TYR A 9 14.55 -1.26 -16.29
N ALA A 10 13.97 -2.42 -16.01
CA ALA A 10 12.64 -2.78 -16.51
C ALA A 10 11.54 -1.93 -15.86
N TYR A 11 10.42 -1.78 -16.56
CA TYR A 11 9.26 -1.12 -15.96
C TYR A 11 8.78 -1.93 -14.75
N PRO A 12 8.70 -1.35 -13.53
CA PRO A 12 8.65 -2.12 -12.30
C PRO A 12 7.52 -3.16 -12.24
N GLU A 13 6.26 -2.73 -12.42
CA GLU A 13 5.07 -3.62 -12.35
C GLU A 13 5.11 -4.70 -13.44
N LEU A 14 5.34 -4.32 -14.70
CA LEU A 14 5.44 -5.28 -15.82
C LEU A 14 6.56 -6.31 -15.63
N SER A 15 7.66 -5.93 -15.00
CA SER A 15 8.77 -6.85 -14.73
C SER A 15 8.46 -7.84 -13.62
N GLN A 16 7.66 -7.42 -12.64
CA GLN A 16 7.12 -8.28 -11.59
C GLN A 16 6.10 -9.26 -12.18
N ASP A 17 5.20 -8.78 -13.05
CA ASP A 17 4.22 -9.62 -13.76
C ASP A 17 4.91 -10.75 -14.53
N ALA A 18 5.91 -10.37 -15.33
CA ALA A 18 6.69 -11.29 -16.14
C ALA A 18 7.46 -12.30 -15.27
N PHE A 19 8.05 -11.86 -14.16
CA PHE A 19 8.76 -12.75 -13.24
C PHE A 19 7.81 -13.77 -12.60
N VAL A 20 6.65 -13.32 -12.11
CA VAL A 20 5.66 -14.21 -11.48
C VAL A 20 5.15 -15.22 -12.50
N CYS A 21 4.82 -14.80 -13.73
CA CYS A 21 4.46 -15.73 -14.80
C CYS A 21 5.59 -16.72 -15.10
N TRP A 22 6.82 -16.24 -15.23
CA TRP A 22 8.00 -17.08 -15.48
C TRP A 22 8.15 -18.15 -14.39
N LEU A 23 8.07 -17.78 -13.11
CA LEU A 23 8.17 -18.73 -12.01
C LEU A 23 7.01 -19.71 -11.99
N LEU A 24 5.77 -19.25 -12.18
CA LEU A 24 4.59 -20.11 -12.18
C LEU A 24 4.67 -21.19 -13.26
N ASN A 25 5.14 -20.85 -14.47
CA ASN A 25 5.27 -21.83 -15.56
C ASN A 25 6.29 -22.94 -15.29
N TRP A 26 7.26 -22.75 -14.40
CA TRP A 26 8.16 -23.84 -13.95
C TRP A 26 7.42 -24.95 -13.20
N GLY A 27 6.17 -24.73 -12.77
CA GLY A 27 5.35 -25.76 -12.13
C GLY A 27 4.76 -26.79 -13.11
N ASN A 28 4.97 -26.62 -14.42
CA ASN A 28 4.52 -27.63 -15.38
C ASN A 28 5.29 -28.96 -15.19
N PRO A 29 4.65 -30.13 -15.36
CA PRO A 29 5.30 -31.42 -15.15
C PRO A 29 6.59 -31.63 -15.97
N GLU A 30 6.64 -31.08 -17.18
CA GLU A 30 7.80 -31.16 -18.07
C GLU A 30 9.03 -30.43 -17.52
N SER A 31 8.82 -29.39 -16.70
CA SER A 31 9.87 -28.60 -16.10
C SER A 31 10.61 -29.33 -14.97
N LEU A 32 10.01 -30.38 -14.41
CA LEU A 32 10.58 -31.21 -13.33
C LEU A 32 11.97 -31.74 -13.70
N THR A 33 12.11 -32.26 -14.92
CA THR A 33 13.37 -32.86 -15.41
C THR A 33 14.38 -31.81 -15.88
N ILE A 34 13.93 -30.58 -16.14
CA ILE A 34 14.78 -29.47 -16.58
C ILE A 34 15.41 -28.77 -15.37
N ASN A 35 14.59 -28.42 -14.37
CA ASN A 35 15.05 -27.80 -13.14
C ASN A 35 14.08 -28.09 -11.98
N GLN A 36 14.35 -29.17 -11.25
CA GLN A 36 13.60 -29.59 -10.07
C GLN A 36 13.45 -28.46 -9.04
N GLY A 37 14.48 -27.65 -8.81
CA GLY A 37 14.45 -26.58 -7.80
C GLY A 37 13.44 -25.48 -8.14
N LEU A 38 13.41 -25.03 -9.41
CA LEU A 38 12.43 -24.03 -9.85
C LEU A 38 11.02 -24.61 -9.90
N HIS A 39 10.89 -25.88 -10.29
CA HIS A 39 9.62 -26.59 -10.24
C HIS A 39 9.04 -26.62 -8.81
N ASP A 40 9.84 -27.03 -7.83
CA ASP A 40 9.40 -27.11 -6.43
C ASP A 40 9.09 -25.73 -5.84
N LEU A 41 9.87 -24.71 -6.22
CA LEU A 41 9.62 -23.33 -5.81
C LEU A 41 8.29 -22.80 -6.39
N SER A 42 8.00 -23.10 -7.66
CA SER A 42 6.72 -22.76 -8.29
C SER A 42 5.55 -23.42 -7.56
N HIS A 43 5.64 -24.72 -7.28
CA HIS A 43 4.64 -25.44 -6.51
C HIS A 43 4.44 -24.86 -5.09
N THR A 44 5.52 -24.38 -4.46
CA THR A 44 5.46 -23.70 -3.15
C THR A 44 4.69 -22.38 -3.25
N LEU A 45 4.92 -21.58 -4.29
CA LEU A 45 4.17 -20.36 -4.55
C LEU A 45 2.69 -20.63 -4.81
N ILE A 46 2.38 -21.60 -5.68
CA ILE A 46 0.99 -22.00 -5.98
C ILE A 46 0.30 -22.48 -4.70
N LYS A 47 0.95 -23.33 -3.91
CA LYS A 47 0.41 -23.81 -2.64
C LYS A 47 0.07 -22.64 -1.70
N ALA A 48 0.90 -21.62 -1.64
CA ALA A 48 0.63 -20.44 -0.81
C ALA A 48 -0.65 -19.69 -1.24
N PHE A 49 -0.95 -19.62 -2.54
CA PHE A 49 -2.23 -19.08 -3.03
C PHE A 49 -3.43 -19.93 -2.59
N PHE A 50 -3.31 -21.26 -2.64
CA PHE A 50 -4.36 -22.14 -2.13
C PHE A 50 -4.57 -22.02 -0.62
N ASP A 51 -3.47 -21.94 0.14
CA ASP A 51 -3.50 -21.79 1.59
C ASP A 51 -4.18 -20.48 2.01
N LYS A 52 -3.99 -19.37 1.27
CA LYS A 52 -4.71 -18.10 1.49
C LYS A 52 -6.23 -18.27 1.46
N HIS A 53 -6.71 -19.09 0.52
CA HIS A 53 -8.12 -19.40 0.35
C HIS A 53 -8.58 -20.58 1.23
N ARG A 54 -7.69 -21.16 2.05
CA ARG A 54 -7.95 -22.37 2.85
C ARG A 54 -8.43 -23.54 1.98
N ARG A 55 -7.92 -23.61 0.76
CA ARG A 55 -8.21 -24.67 -0.22
C ARG A 55 -7.02 -25.63 -0.26
N LYS A 56 -7.30 -26.89 -0.54
CA LYS A 56 -6.24 -27.88 -0.77
C LYS A 56 -5.80 -27.81 -2.23
N LEU A 57 -4.50 -27.89 -2.46
CA LEU A 57 -3.95 -28.09 -3.80
C LEU A 57 -4.52 -29.39 -4.40
N PRO A 58 -4.81 -29.44 -5.72
CA PRO A 58 -5.16 -30.67 -6.39
C PRO A 58 -4.08 -31.74 -6.19
N ALA A 59 -4.48 -33.02 -6.12
CA ALA A 59 -3.55 -34.13 -5.97
C ALA A 59 -2.55 -34.24 -7.14
N ARG A 60 -2.93 -33.75 -8.33
CA ARG A 60 -2.09 -33.71 -9.52
C ARG A 60 -2.29 -32.39 -10.26
N ILE A 61 -1.19 -31.77 -10.65
CA ILE A 61 -1.15 -30.67 -11.62
C ILE A 61 -0.67 -31.28 -12.94
N GLU A 62 -1.52 -31.25 -13.94
CA GLU A 62 -1.24 -31.75 -15.29
C GLU A 62 -0.81 -30.63 -16.23
N LYS A 63 -1.33 -29.42 -16.00
CA LYS A 63 -1.02 -28.25 -16.83
C LYS A 63 -1.15 -26.96 -16.03
N ILE A 64 -0.19 -26.06 -16.22
CA ILE A 64 -0.22 -24.66 -15.78
C ILE A 64 -0.12 -23.77 -17.00
N GLU A 65 -1.01 -22.77 -17.07
CA GLU A 65 -1.00 -21.73 -18.08
C GLU A 65 -1.10 -20.37 -17.41
N THR A 66 -0.41 -19.37 -17.95
CA THR A 66 -0.48 -17.99 -17.47
C THR A 66 -0.85 -17.06 -18.62
N ILE A 67 -1.79 -16.14 -18.39
CA ILE A 67 -2.18 -15.09 -19.32
C ILE A 67 -1.90 -13.75 -18.65
N MET A 68 -1.22 -12.82 -19.33
CA MET A 68 -0.97 -11.48 -18.79
C MET A 68 -1.96 -10.45 -19.33
N GLY A 69 -2.38 -9.52 -18.49
CA GLY A 69 -3.18 -8.33 -18.87
C GLY A 69 -4.58 -8.63 -19.43
N TYR A 70 -5.17 -9.76 -19.07
CA TYR A 70 -6.48 -10.18 -19.59
C TYR A 70 -7.62 -9.60 -18.74
N LEU A 71 -8.60 -8.96 -19.39
CA LEU A 71 -9.73 -8.27 -18.73
C LEU A 71 -9.30 -7.37 -17.57
N HIS A 72 -8.19 -6.66 -17.77
CA HIS A 72 -7.57 -5.74 -16.80
C HIS A 72 -6.91 -6.39 -15.57
N ILE A 73 -6.81 -7.71 -15.54
CA ILE A 73 -6.10 -8.45 -14.50
C ILE A 73 -4.68 -8.72 -14.98
N ASP A 74 -3.69 -8.38 -14.15
CA ASP A 74 -2.27 -8.40 -14.52
C ASP A 74 -1.81 -9.82 -14.89
N ILE A 75 -2.20 -10.84 -14.10
CA ILE A 75 -1.92 -12.25 -14.39
C ILE A 75 -3.15 -13.12 -14.13
N ILE A 76 -3.42 -14.06 -15.02
CA ILE A 76 -4.36 -15.16 -14.79
C ILE A 76 -3.59 -16.46 -14.86
N LEU A 77 -3.51 -17.16 -13.73
CA LEU A 77 -2.99 -18.51 -13.66
C LEU A 77 -4.15 -19.51 -13.78
N ILE A 78 -4.03 -20.44 -14.72
CA ILE A 78 -4.99 -21.51 -14.98
C ILE A 78 -4.32 -22.84 -14.67
N ILE A 79 -4.92 -23.62 -13.77
CA ILE A 79 -4.45 -24.95 -13.38
C ILE A 79 -5.46 -26.00 -13.85
N ASN A 80 -4.98 -26.98 -14.61
CA ASN A 80 -5.77 -28.08 -15.18
C ASN A 80 -7.01 -27.61 -15.97
N GLY A 81 -6.96 -26.40 -16.53
CA GLY A 81 -8.06 -25.81 -17.29
C GLY A 81 -9.31 -25.40 -16.50
N CYS A 82 -9.33 -25.59 -15.17
CA CYS A 82 -10.55 -25.39 -14.37
C CYS A 82 -10.37 -24.50 -13.14
N ILE A 83 -9.17 -24.45 -12.55
CA ILE A 83 -8.90 -23.59 -11.39
C ILE A 83 -8.24 -22.31 -11.89
N ILE A 84 -8.84 -21.17 -11.53
CA ILE A 84 -8.43 -19.85 -12.00
C ILE A 84 -7.89 -19.08 -10.81
N ILE A 85 -6.69 -18.54 -10.92
CA ILE A 85 -6.07 -17.70 -9.90
C ILE A 85 -5.79 -16.36 -10.57
N PRO A 86 -6.76 -15.43 -10.56
CA PRO A 86 -6.53 -14.06 -10.97
C PRO A 86 -5.60 -13.38 -9.95
N ILE A 87 -4.49 -12.82 -10.42
CA ILE A 87 -3.50 -12.13 -9.62
C ILE A 87 -3.46 -10.69 -10.12
N GLN A 88 -3.92 -9.76 -9.27
CA GLN A 88 -3.66 -8.35 -9.49
C GLN A 88 -2.34 -8.00 -8.80
N ASP A 89 -1.42 -7.42 -9.55
CA ASP A 89 -0.12 -7.00 -9.06
C ASP A 89 -0.08 -5.50 -8.83
N LYS A 90 0.54 -5.10 -7.72
CA LYS A 90 0.95 -3.73 -7.49
C LYS A 90 2.27 -3.67 -6.77
N ILE A 91 3.01 -2.61 -7.04
CA ILE A 91 4.13 -2.26 -6.17
C ILE A 91 3.65 -1.19 -5.18
N TYR A 92 3.54 0.06 -5.63
CA TYR A 92 3.24 1.18 -4.73
C TYR A 92 1.79 1.65 -4.77
N ASN A 93 1.18 1.58 -5.95
CA ASN A 93 -0.15 2.13 -6.17
C ASN A 93 -1.22 1.18 -5.60
N ARG A 94 -2.36 1.75 -5.24
CA ARG A 94 -3.49 0.99 -4.70
C ARG A 94 -4.63 1.02 -5.70
N GLU A 95 -5.23 -0.13 -5.95
CA GLU A 95 -6.45 -0.18 -6.75
C GLU A 95 -7.70 0.08 -5.91
N ASN A 96 -8.70 0.60 -6.59
CA ASN A 96 -10.02 0.78 -6.01
C ASN A 96 -10.69 -0.59 -5.82
N PRO A 97 -11.18 -0.94 -4.62
CA PRO A 97 -11.87 -2.21 -4.38
C PRO A 97 -13.07 -2.46 -5.29
N VAL A 98 -13.81 -1.42 -5.67
CA VAL A 98 -14.95 -1.52 -6.60
C VAL A 98 -14.49 -1.92 -8.00
N GLN A 99 -13.33 -1.39 -8.42
CA GLN A 99 -12.72 -1.71 -9.70
C GLN A 99 -12.23 -3.17 -9.72
N LEU A 100 -11.57 -3.61 -8.65
CA LEU A 100 -11.17 -5.01 -8.49
C LEU A 100 -12.37 -5.97 -8.53
N ALA A 101 -13.46 -5.66 -7.81
CA ALA A 101 -14.67 -6.48 -7.83
C ALA A 101 -15.27 -6.58 -9.24
N HIS A 102 -15.22 -5.48 -10.01
CA HIS A 102 -15.65 -5.46 -11.41
C HIS A 102 -14.78 -6.37 -12.29
N TYR A 103 -13.46 -6.43 -12.08
CA TYR A 103 -12.59 -7.35 -12.83
C TYR A 103 -12.96 -8.83 -12.62
N LEU A 104 -13.29 -9.21 -11.39
CA LEU A 104 -13.80 -10.58 -11.13
C LEU A 104 -15.15 -10.84 -11.78
N GLN A 105 -16.00 -9.81 -11.91
CA GLN A 105 -17.26 -9.95 -12.62
C GLN A 105 -17.03 -10.16 -14.13
N LEU A 106 -16.12 -9.40 -14.74
CA LEU A 106 -15.76 -9.57 -16.15
C LEU A 106 -15.29 -11.00 -16.45
N LEU A 107 -14.48 -11.61 -15.58
CA LEU A 107 -14.08 -13.01 -15.76
C LEU A 107 -15.27 -13.99 -15.70
N LYS A 108 -16.23 -13.77 -14.80
CA LYS A 108 -17.44 -14.62 -14.72
C LYS A 108 -18.29 -14.49 -15.97
N ASP A 109 -18.43 -13.26 -16.48
CA ASP A 109 -19.19 -12.97 -17.70
C ASP A 109 -18.52 -13.60 -18.94
N ASP A 110 -17.20 -13.74 -18.92
CA ASP A 110 -16.41 -14.44 -19.95
C ASP A 110 -16.46 -15.99 -19.83
N GLY A 111 -17.16 -16.52 -18.83
CA GLY A 111 -17.46 -17.94 -18.70
C GLY A 111 -16.59 -18.71 -17.70
N TYR A 112 -15.74 -18.03 -16.93
CA TYR A 112 -15.00 -18.67 -15.85
C TYR A 112 -15.89 -18.94 -14.63
N ASP A 113 -15.79 -20.14 -14.05
CA ASP A 113 -16.55 -20.51 -12.85
C ASP A 113 -15.98 -19.82 -11.60
N GLY A 114 -16.77 -18.91 -11.03
CA GLY A 114 -16.42 -18.18 -9.81
C GLY A 114 -16.14 -19.07 -8.59
N GLN A 115 -16.67 -20.30 -8.52
CA GLN A 115 -16.38 -21.24 -7.41
C GLN A 115 -14.96 -21.83 -7.47
N ASN A 116 -14.33 -21.76 -8.64
CA ASN A 116 -12.96 -22.21 -8.87
C ASN A 116 -11.97 -21.05 -8.99
N MET A 117 -12.40 -19.82 -8.68
CA MET A 117 -11.53 -18.66 -8.61
C MET A 117 -10.87 -18.53 -7.24
N LEU A 118 -9.56 -18.29 -7.24
CA LEU A 118 -8.77 -17.98 -6.04
C LEU A 118 -8.08 -16.62 -6.20
N PRO A 119 -8.79 -15.47 -6.15
CA PRO A 119 -8.19 -14.19 -6.46
C PRO A 119 -7.14 -13.75 -5.44
N ILE A 120 -6.00 -13.24 -5.93
CA ILE A 120 -4.84 -12.82 -5.15
C ILE A 120 -4.49 -11.36 -5.49
N TYR A 121 -4.34 -10.51 -4.48
CA TYR A 121 -3.81 -9.17 -4.65
C TYR A 121 -2.36 -9.16 -4.16
N LEU A 122 -1.42 -9.30 -5.09
CA LEU A 122 0.01 -9.26 -4.81
C LEU A 122 0.44 -7.80 -4.64
N GLN A 123 1.05 -7.48 -3.50
CA GLN A 123 1.62 -6.15 -3.29
C GLN A 123 3.04 -6.18 -2.74
N THR A 124 4.01 -5.70 -3.53
CA THR A 124 5.43 -5.55 -3.13
C THR A 124 5.79 -4.09 -2.91
N GLY A 125 6.78 -3.75 -2.09
CA GLY A 125 7.21 -2.34 -1.92
C GLY A 125 6.25 -1.41 -1.15
N ALA A 126 4.98 -1.75 -0.98
CA ALA A 126 4.06 -1.09 -0.06
C ALA A 126 3.14 -2.10 0.63
N LYS A 127 2.58 -1.74 1.79
CA LYS A 127 1.64 -2.61 2.49
C LYS A 127 0.23 -2.53 1.90
N ALA A 128 -0.36 -3.70 1.69
CA ALA A 128 -1.77 -3.84 1.31
C ALA A 128 -2.72 -3.41 2.44
N ASN A 129 -3.67 -2.54 2.09
CA ASN A 129 -4.73 -2.15 3.00
C ASN A 129 -5.83 -3.24 3.01
N HIS A 130 -5.71 -4.15 3.96
CA HIS A 130 -6.60 -5.30 4.11
C HIS A 130 -8.07 -4.87 4.33
N LYS A 131 -8.33 -3.71 4.96
CA LYS A 131 -9.70 -3.22 5.18
C LYS A 131 -10.37 -2.86 3.85
N ARG A 132 -9.63 -2.23 2.93
CA ARG A 132 -10.14 -1.86 1.60
C ARG A 132 -10.41 -3.08 0.72
N LEU A 133 -9.54 -4.10 0.77
CA LEU A 133 -9.68 -5.29 -0.06
C LEU A 133 -10.82 -6.23 0.37
N LYS A 134 -11.40 -6.03 1.56
CA LYS A 134 -12.42 -6.93 2.11
C LYS A 134 -13.60 -7.16 1.15
N ASP A 135 -13.98 -6.13 0.41
CA ASP A 135 -15.15 -6.16 -0.48
C ASP A 135 -14.78 -6.36 -1.96
N SER A 136 -13.48 -6.51 -2.29
CA SER A 136 -13.05 -6.70 -3.68
C SER A 136 -13.10 -8.15 -4.16
N GLY A 137 -13.13 -9.11 -3.24
CA GLY A 137 -13.00 -10.54 -3.52
C GLY A 137 -11.55 -11.03 -3.69
N PHE A 138 -10.57 -10.13 -3.70
CA PHE A 138 -9.15 -10.48 -3.71
C PHE A 138 -8.59 -10.65 -2.30
N LEU A 139 -7.80 -11.70 -2.09
CA LEU A 139 -7.06 -11.90 -0.84
C LEU A 139 -5.65 -11.29 -0.94
N PRO A 140 -5.23 -10.48 0.05
CA PRO A 140 -3.92 -9.85 0.04
C PRO A 140 -2.80 -10.88 0.16
N PHE A 141 -1.77 -10.72 -0.65
CA PHE A 141 -0.52 -11.47 -0.64
C PHE A 141 0.63 -10.48 -0.62
N SER A 142 1.34 -10.41 0.51
CA SER A 142 2.33 -9.37 0.72
C SER A 142 3.67 -9.67 0.06
N GLY A 143 4.46 -8.63 -0.22
CA GLY A 143 5.84 -8.78 -0.68
C GLY A 143 6.72 -9.56 0.29
N LYS A 144 6.43 -9.50 1.60
CA LYS A 144 7.08 -10.36 2.60
C LYS A 144 6.77 -11.83 2.36
N GLU A 145 5.51 -12.19 2.12
CA GLU A 145 5.12 -13.57 1.84
C GLU A 145 5.75 -14.08 0.54
N LEU A 146 5.79 -13.26 -0.50
CA LEU A 146 6.52 -13.58 -1.74
C LEU A 146 8.01 -13.79 -1.46
N MET A 147 8.64 -12.85 -0.75
CA MET A 147 10.07 -12.90 -0.41
C MET A 147 10.42 -14.13 0.44
N ASP A 148 9.59 -14.49 1.42
CA ASP A 148 9.77 -15.67 2.27
C ASP A 148 9.74 -16.98 1.44
N ILE A 149 8.94 -17.03 0.37
CA ILE A 149 8.93 -18.15 -0.57
C ILE A 149 10.18 -18.13 -1.45
N LEU A 150 10.47 -17.00 -2.11
CA LEU A 150 11.59 -16.90 -3.04
C LEU A 150 12.95 -17.17 -2.37
N ASN A 151 13.14 -16.74 -1.12
CA ASN A 151 14.36 -17.01 -0.38
C ASN A 151 14.61 -18.51 -0.12
N GLN A 152 13.58 -19.35 -0.11
CA GLN A 152 13.77 -20.82 -0.05
C GLN A 152 14.52 -21.32 -1.29
N GLY A 153 14.35 -20.66 -2.42
CA GLY A 153 15.04 -20.94 -3.68
C GLY A 153 16.36 -20.19 -3.89
N ALA A 154 16.85 -19.40 -2.93
CA ALA A 154 18.06 -18.57 -3.13
C ALA A 154 19.35 -19.37 -3.38
N HIS A 155 19.34 -20.68 -3.13
CA HIS A 155 20.45 -21.59 -3.43
C HIS A 155 20.40 -22.15 -4.86
N ILE A 156 19.29 -21.97 -5.57
CA ILE A 156 19.12 -22.42 -6.96
C ILE A 156 19.99 -21.55 -7.85
N LYS A 157 20.85 -22.17 -8.66
CA LYS A 157 21.73 -21.48 -9.62
C LYS A 157 20.93 -21.01 -10.83
N ASN A 158 20.19 -19.92 -10.66
CA ASN A 158 19.43 -19.28 -11.73
C ASN A 158 19.53 -17.76 -11.59
N ASP A 159 20.05 -17.09 -12.63
CA ASP A 159 20.28 -15.64 -12.58
C ASP A 159 18.98 -14.85 -12.49
N ILE A 160 17.92 -15.25 -13.19
CA ILE A 160 16.62 -14.57 -13.18
C ILE A 160 16.04 -14.57 -11.76
N LEU A 161 16.02 -15.73 -11.09
CA LEU A 161 15.55 -15.86 -9.70
C LEU A 161 16.37 -15.00 -8.75
N ASN A 162 17.70 -15.14 -8.78
CA ASN A 162 18.57 -14.47 -7.82
C ASN A 162 18.62 -12.95 -8.03
N ASP A 163 18.53 -12.50 -9.28
CA ASP A 163 18.44 -11.08 -9.61
C ASP A 163 17.10 -10.50 -9.16
N PHE A 164 15.99 -11.22 -9.31
CA PHE A 164 14.70 -10.77 -8.79
C PHE A 164 14.65 -10.73 -7.25
N ILE A 165 15.20 -11.75 -6.56
CA ILE A 165 15.34 -11.74 -5.09
C ILE A 165 16.16 -10.53 -4.64
N SER A 166 17.28 -10.25 -5.31
CA SER A 166 18.13 -9.10 -5.00
C SER A 166 17.39 -7.77 -5.22
N HIS A 167 16.65 -7.67 -6.33
CA HIS A 167 15.83 -6.50 -6.65
C HIS A 167 14.76 -6.25 -5.57
N LEU A 168 13.99 -7.26 -5.19
CA LEU A 168 12.97 -7.10 -4.14
C LEU A 168 13.58 -6.72 -2.78
N LYS A 169 14.79 -7.21 -2.45
CA LYS A 169 15.54 -6.79 -1.25
C LYS A 169 15.96 -5.33 -1.32
N GLU A 170 16.41 -4.87 -2.49
CA GLU A 170 16.72 -3.45 -2.73
C GLU A 170 15.47 -2.56 -2.53
N LEU A 171 14.32 -2.99 -3.06
CA LEU A 171 13.04 -2.29 -2.85
C LEU A 171 12.66 -2.23 -1.36
N GLU A 172 12.76 -3.33 -0.63
CA GLU A 172 12.49 -3.36 0.81
C GLU A 172 13.41 -2.40 1.58
N ASN A 173 14.71 -2.38 1.24
CA ASN A 173 15.66 -1.44 1.84
C ASN A 173 15.31 0.01 1.54
N LEU A 174 14.84 0.33 0.33
CA LEU A 174 14.38 1.68 -0.02
C LEU A 174 13.17 2.09 0.82
N VAL A 175 12.23 1.18 1.05
CA VAL A 175 11.03 1.42 1.88
C VAL A 175 11.43 1.61 3.34
N GLN A 176 12.29 0.75 3.89
CA GLN A 176 12.77 0.84 5.28
C GLN A 176 13.78 1.98 5.52
N SER A 177 14.23 2.65 4.46
CA SER A 177 15.23 3.71 4.54
C SER A 177 14.85 4.89 5.45
N PHE A 178 13.56 5.06 5.77
CA PHE A 178 13.09 6.10 6.69
C PHE A 178 13.65 5.97 8.10
N LEU A 179 14.03 4.75 8.52
CA LEU A 179 14.64 4.47 9.81
C LEU A 179 16.08 5.01 9.89
N GLU A 180 16.82 4.91 8.78
CA GLU A 180 18.26 5.16 8.76
C GLU A 180 18.65 6.50 8.13
N ARG A 181 17.79 7.07 7.27
CA ARG A 181 18.08 8.33 6.57
C ARG A 181 17.61 9.51 7.42
N SER A 182 18.45 10.56 7.46
CA SER A 182 18.08 11.82 8.09
C SER A 182 16.80 12.40 7.47
N LEU A 183 15.95 13.05 8.27
CA LEU A 183 14.60 13.48 7.86
C LEU A 183 14.57 14.33 6.58
N ASN A 184 15.57 15.20 6.40
CA ASN A 184 15.71 16.08 5.24
C ASN A 184 16.18 15.38 3.96
N LYS A 185 16.61 14.12 4.05
CA LYS A 185 17.06 13.33 2.90
C LYS A 185 15.97 12.40 2.37
N TRP A 186 14.88 12.19 3.10
CA TRP A 186 13.82 11.25 2.77
C TRP A 186 13.31 11.42 1.33
N HIS A 187 13.30 10.31 0.59
CA HIS A 187 12.71 10.24 -0.76
C HIS A 187 11.34 9.58 -0.68
N LEU A 188 10.68 9.39 -1.82
CA LEU A 188 9.34 8.81 -1.91
C LEU A 188 9.21 7.49 -1.13
N TYR A 189 10.12 6.53 -1.32
CA TYR A 189 10.07 5.26 -0.59
C TYR A 189 10.23 5.41 0.94
N SER A 190 11.03 6.37 1.42
CA SER A 190 11.12 6.65 2.85
C SER A 190 9.76 7.10 3.40
N TRP A 191 9.05 7.96 2.67
CA TRP A 191 7.71 8.40 3.06
C TRP A 191 6.69 7.27 3.07
N GLN A 192 6.71 6.40 2.06
CA GLN A 192 5.83 5.23 2.00
C GLN A 192 6.04 4.29 3.18
N GLY A 193 7.30 3.94 3.49
CA GLY A 193 7.62 3.09 4.64
C GLY A 193 7.20 3.71 5.98
N PHE A 194 7.38 5.02 6.13
CA PHE A 194 6.93 5.74 7.32
C PHE A 194 5.40 5.74 7.46
N TYR A 195 4.66 5.91 6.37
CA TYR A 195 3.19 5.88 6.38
C TYR A 195 2.63 4.46 6.62
N ASP A 196 3.29 3.42 6.11
CA ASP A 196 2.97 2.03 6.46
C ASP A 196 3.20 1.78 7.97
N TYR A 197 4.30 2.29 8.52
CA TYR A 197 4.55 2.25 9.96
C TYR A 197 3.44 2.95 10.75
N LEU A 198 3.01 4.14 10.34
CA LEU A 198 1.95 4.88 11.03
C LEU A 198 0.60 4.16 10.93
N GLN A 199 0.26 3.60 9.77
CA GLN A 199 -0.97 2.81 9.60
C GLN A 199 -1.06 1.69 10.64
N ASP A 200 0.06 0.99 10.88
CA ASP A 200 0.12 -0.08 11.88
C ASP A 200 0.04 0.43 13.32
N LYS A 201 0.72 1.54 13.62
CA LYS A 201 0.75 2.08 14.98
C LYS A 201 -0.53 2.78 15.39
N LEU A 202 -1.26 3.34 14.44
CA LEU A 202 -2.54 4.01 14.67
C LEU A 202 -3.72 3.03 14.56
N GLY A 203 -3.56 1.89 13.86
CA GLY A 203 -4.66 0.97 13.57
C GLY A 203 -5.72 1.54 12.61
N ASP A 204 -5.39 2.69 12.01
CA ASP A 204 -6.21 3.52 11.14
C ASP A 204 -5.30 4.22 10.12
N GLY A 205 -5.92 4.81 9.11
CA GLY A 205 -5.27 5.67 8.15
C GLY A 205 -5.05 5.02 6.80
N GLU A 206 -5.05 5.88 5.81
CA GLU A 206 -4.82 5.54 4.42
C GLU A 206 -3.84 6.55 3.82
N TRP A 207 -3.15 6.13 2.78
CA TRP A 207 -2.23 7.00 2.08
C TRP A 207 -2.23 6.72 0.59
N ASP A 208 -2.03 7.78 -0.19
CA ASP A 208 -1.90 7.71 -1.65
C ASP A 208 -1.21 8.98 -2.18
N ALA A 209 -0.85 8.96 -3.46
CA ALA A 209 -0.42 10.15 -4.17
C ALA A 209 -1.59 11.11 -4.36
N VAL A 210 -1.46 12.32 -3.83
CA VAL A 210 -2.37 13.43 -4.09
C VAL A 210 -1.85 14.16 -5.32
N SER A 211 -2.55 13.99 -6.44
CA SER A 211 -2.21 14.62 -7.72
C SER A 211 -2.82 16.02 -7.82
N GLY A 212 -1.97 17.04 -7.91
CA GLY A 212 -2.35 18.40 -8.29
C GLY A 212 -1.65 18.83 -9.59
N PRO A 213 -2.18 19.83 -10.32
CA PRO A 213 -1.59 20.28 -11.59
C PRO A 213 -0.16 20.85 -11.47
N ILE A 214 0.27 21.21 -10.25
CA ILE A 214 1.57 21.84 -9.98
C ILE A 214 2.38 21.08 -8.91
N ASN A 215 1.73 20.45 -7.92
CA ASN A 215 2.41 19.80 -6.79
C ASN A 215 1.75 18.45 -6.46
N SER A 216 2.34 17.34 -6.91
CA SER A 216 2.00 16.01 -6.41
C SER A 216 2.77 15.70 -5.11
N PHE A 217 2.08 15.11 -4.13
CA PHE A 217 2.72 14.69 -2.87
C PHE A 217 2.07 13.42 -2.32
N LEU A 218 2.75 12.73 -1.41
CA LEU A 218 2.19 11.58 -0.71
C LEU A 218 1.42 12.06 0.53
N GLY A 219 0.09 11.86 0.52
CA GLY A 219 -0.77 12.20 1.65
C GLY A 219 -1.04 10.98 2.51
N PHE A 220 -1.15 11.16 3.83
CA PHE A 220 -1.68 10.14 4.76
C PHE A 220 -2.84 10.75 5.54
N TRP A 221 -4.04 10.20 5.46
CA TRP A 221 -5.24 10.72 6.13
C TRP A 221 -5.87 9.69 7.06
N TRP A 222 -6.29 10.13 8.24
CA TRP A 222 -6.84 9.27 9.30
C TRP A 222 -7.73 10.08 10.25
N HIS A 223 -8.33 9.41 11.24
CA HIS A 223 -9.05 10.05 12.34
C HIS A 223 -10.30 10.84 11.90
N TRP A 224 -11.08 10.24 10.99
CA TRP A 224 -12.24 10.86 10.36
C TRP A 224 -13.41 11.08 11.35
N ASN A 225 -14.04 12.26 11.27
CA ASN A 225 -15.34 12.55 11.85
C ASN A 225 -16.31 13.07 10.78
N ASN A 226 -17.21 12.20 10.34
CA ASN A 226 -18.18 12.49 9.28
C ASN A 226 -19.47 13.06 9.86
N GLU A 227 -19.89 14.21 9.37
CA GLU A 227 -21.14 14.88 9.70
C GLU A 227 -21.98 15.07 8.43
N LYS A 228 -23.24 15.51 8.60
CA LYS A 228 -24.17 15.68 7.46
C LYS A 228 -23.64 16.61 6.37
N ASP A 229 -22.98 17.71 6.74
CA ASP A 229 -22.58 18.78 5.82
C ASP A 229 -21.07 18.84 5.54
N TYR A 230 -20.26 18.08 6.28
CA TYR A 230 -18.81 18.09 6.17
C TYR A 230 -18.19 16.82 6.80
N ALA A 231 -16.94 16.55 6.46
CA ALA A 231 -16.08 15.61 7.16
C ALA A 231 -14.81 16.31 7.66
N LEU A 232 -14.45 16.05 8.90
CA LEU A 232 -13.15 16.44 9.47
C LEU A 232 -12.22 15.23 9.47
N TYR A 233 -10.92 15.48 9.33
CA TYR A 233 -9.90 14.45 9.43
C TYR A 233 -8.52 15.07 9.64
N LEU A 234 -7.55 14.24 10.01
CA LEU A 234 -6.14 14.61 10.08
C LEU A 234 -5.43 14.15 8.80
N GLN A 235 -4.48 14.94 8.32
CA GLN A 235 -3.70 14.62 7.13
C GLN A 235 -2.22 14.98 7.30
N LEU A 236 -1.33 14.08 6.91
CA LEU A 236 0.10 14.35 6.72
C LEU A 236 0.34 14.70 5.26
N GLU A 237 1.01 15.83 5.03
CA GLU A 237 1.52 16.24 3.72
C GLU A 237 3.05 16.29 3.84
N LYS A 238 3.68 15.11 3.85
CA LYS A 238 5.10 14.95 4.19
C LYS A 238 5.40 15.46 5.61
N ALA A 239 6.06 16.62 5.73
CA ALA A 239 6.49 17.21 7.00
C ALA A 239 5.37 18.03 7.68
N ASP A 240 4.29 18.33 6.96
CA ASP A 240 3.18 19.09 7.48
C ASP A 240 2.13 18.15 8.09
N LEU A 241 1.62 18.52 9.26
CA LEU A 241 0.50 17.85 9.93
C LEU A 241 -0.70 18.80 9.97
N CYS A 242 -1.73 18.45 9.21
CA CYS A 242 -2.85 19.31 8.87
C CYS A 242 -4.16 18.80 9.49
N PHE A 243 -4.98 19.74 9.96
CA PHE A 243 -6.39 19.51 10.27
C PHE A 243 -7.19 19.89 9.03
N LYS A 244 -7.90 18.92 8.45
CA LYS A 244 -8.61 19.10 7.19
C LYS A 244 -10.11 19.10 7.40
N ILE A 245 -10.80 19.83 6.52
CA ILE A 245 -12.25 19.76 6.35
C ILE A 245 -12.60 19.56 4.88
N ASP A 246 -13.43 18.56 4.60
CA ASP A 246 -14.16 18.41 3.35
C ASP A 246 -15.59 18.90 3.57
N VAL A 247 -16.07 19.86 2.75
CA VAL A 247 -17.37 20.51 2.94
C VAL A 247 -18.28 20.19 1.77
N TYR A 248 -19.31 19.38 2.03
CA TYR A 248 -20.28 18.95 1.03
C TYR A 248 -21.21 20.10 0.62
N ASN A 249 -21.61 20.94 1.59
CA ASN A 249 -22.39 22.14 1.32
C ASN A 249 -21.48 23.36 1.10
N LYS A 250 -21.09 23.58 -0.17
CA LYS A 250 -20.17 24.66 -0.57
C LYS A 250 -20.57 26.06 -0.06
N LYS A 251 -21.86 26.33 0.16
CA LYS A 251 -22.33 27.63 0.68
C LYS A 251 -21.89 27.88 2.13
N ARG A 252 -21.68 26.82 2.91
CA ARG A 252 -21.27 26.88 4.32
C ARG A 252 -19.74 26.79 4.50
N ARG A 253 -18.98 26.73 3.41
CA ARG A 253 -17.53 26.49 3.45
C ARG A 253 -16.76 27.50 4.30
N ALA A 254 -17.01 28.80 4.10
CA ALA A 254 -16.33 29.86 4.85
C ALA A 254 -16.71 29.85 6.34
N GLU A 255 -18.02 29.74 6.63
CA GLU A 255 -18.57 29.60 7.99
C GLU A 255 -17.94 28.42 8.73
N LEU A 256 -17.94 27.23 8.11
CA LEU A 256 -17.42 26.01 8.70
C LEU A 256 -15.90 26.06 8.89
N LYS A 257 -15.15 26.61 7.93
CA LYS A 257 -13.69 26.80 8.09
C LYS A 257 -13.40 27.65 9.33
N HIS A 258 -13.95 28.86 9.39
CA HIS A 258 -13.70 29.80 10.51
C HIS A 258 -14.12 29.19 11.84
N LYS A 259 -15.30 28.56 11.88
CA LYS A 259 -15.80 27.88 13.08
C LYS A 259 -14.83 26.81 13.59
N TRP A 260 -14.31 25.97 12.69
CA TRP A 260 -13.42 24.87 13.08
C TRP A 260 -12.02 25.37 13.41
N GLU A 261 -11.56 26.43 12.75
CA GLU A 261 -10.31 27.13 13.04
C GLU A 261 -10.29 27.64 14.48
N ASP A 262 -11.29 28.43 14.88
CA ASP A 262 -11.43 28.92 16.26
C ASP A 262 -11.44 27.78 17.28
N ARG A 263 -12.13 26.69 16.96
CA ARG A 263 -12.27 25.53 17.84
C ARG A 263 -10.96 24.79 18.03
N PHE A 264 -10.19 24.56 16.96
CA PHE A 264 -8.91 23.88 17.09
C PHE A 264 -7.89 24.74 17.85
N PHE A 265 -7.85 26.05 17.61
CA PHE A 265 -7.01 26.95 18.41
C PHE A 265 -7.38 26.88 19.90
N LYS A 266 -8.66 27.04 20.24
CA LYS A 266 -9.12 26.91 21.63
C LYS A 266 -8.84 25.54 22.23
N ALA A 267 -8.99 24.47 21.44
CA ALA A 267 -8.67 23.12 21.90
C ALA A 267 -7.17 22.93 22.16
N SER A 268 -6.31 23.59 21.40
CA SER A 268 -4.85 23.54 21.54
C SER A 268 -4.30 24.32 22.74
N GLU A 269 -5.11 25.16 23.39
CA GLU A 269 -4.70 25.88 24.60
C GLU A 269 -4.18 24.91 25.68
N GLY A 270 -2.93 25.11 26.10
CA GLY A 270 -2.22 24.29 27.09
C GLY A 270 -1.59 23.00 26.53
N SER A 271 -1.69 22.74 25.22
CA SER A 271 -0.99 21.62 24.58
C SER A 271 0.49 21.92 24.35
N SER A 272 1.31 20.87 24.29
CA SER A 272 2.72 20.97 23.88
C SER A 272 2.90 21.22 22.38
N VAL A 273 1.83 21.08 21.59
CA VAL A 273 1.83 21.32 20.14
C VAL A 273 1.26 22.69 19.85
N LYS A 274 2.01 23.51 19.11
CA LYS A 274 1.56 24.81 18.62
C LYS A 274 0.88 24.65 17.28
N LEU A 275 -0.29 25.29 17.12
CA LEU A 275 -1.00 25.38 15.85
C LEU A 275 -0.77 26.75 15.21
N VAL A 276 -0.81 26.78 13.88
CA VAL A 276 -0.73 27.99 13.06
C VAL A 276 -1.76 27.95 11.94
N GLU A 277 -2.07 29.13 11.40
CA GLU A 277 -2.88 29.24 10.19
C GLU A 277 -2.12 28.68 8.99
N PRO A 278 -2.81 28.03 8.04
CA PRO A 278 -2.18 27.55 6.83
C PRO A 278 -1.79 28.71 5.92
N VAL A 279 -0.60 28.62 5.30
CA VAL A 279 -0.20 29.56 4.25
C VAL A 279 -1.08 29.31 3.02
N TYR A 280 -1.87 30.32 2.62
CA TYR A 280 -2.81 30.39 1.48
C TYR A 280 -2.86 29.17 0.53
N GLN A 281 -3.99 28.47 0.45
CA GLN A 281 -4.20 27.32 -0.44
C GLN A 281 -5.36 27.53 -1.42
N LYS A 282 -5.14 27.21 -2.71
CA LYS A 282 -6.09 27.32 -3.84
C LYS A 282 -6.86 26.01 -4.12
N ASP A 283 -6.97 25.10 -3.15
CA ASP A 283 -7.49 23.74 -3.36
C ASP A 283 -8.87 23.48 -2.74
N ASN A 284 -9.49 22.35 -3.15
CA ASN A 284 -10.86 21.95 -2.81
C ASN A 284 -11.00 21.36 -1.39
N ALA A 285 -9.97 20.74 -0.82
CA ALA A 285 -9.94 20.33 0.58
C ALA A 285 -9.21 21.40 1.38
N ILE A 286 -9.84 21.90 2.44
CA ILE A 286 -9.34 23.08 3.14
C ILE A 286 -8.56 22.61 4.37
N THR A 287 -7.27 22.93 4.40
CA THR A 287 -6.53 22.98 5.67
C THR A 287 -7.17 24.07 6.53
N VAL A 288 -7.64 23.68 7.70
CA VAL A 288 -8.25 24.59 8.68
C VAL A 288 -7.16 25.23 9.51
N VAL A 289 -6.30 24.39 10.08
CA VAL A 289 -5.09 24.75 10.85
C VAL A 289 -4.03 23.67 10.64
N MET A 290 -2.77 23.99 10.93
CA MET A 290 -1.67 23.03 10.87
C MET A 290 -0.77 23.13 12.09
N VAL A 291 0.00 22.09 12.36
CA VAL A 291 1.07 22.12 13.37
C VAL A 291 2.19 23.05 12.90
N ASP A 292 2.72 23.85 13.82
CA ASP A 292 3.87 24.73 13.54
C ASP A 292 5.14 23.89 13.32
N GLY A 293 5.69 23.97 12.10
CA GLY A 293 6.91 23.26 11.70
C GLY A 293 6.74 21.75 11.47
N ASP A 294 7.86 21.05 11.32
CA ASP A 294 7.89 19.60 11.09
C ASP A 294 7.40 18.85 12.34
N TYR A 295 6.35 18.02 12.20
CA TYR A 295 5.85 17.23 13.33
C TYR A 295 6.79 16.07 13.69
N ARG A 296 7.64 15.63 12.76
CA ARG A 296 8.60 14.56 13.00
C ARG A 296 9.65 15.04 14.00
N ARG A 297 10.10 14.13 14.85
CA ARG A 297 11.15 14.39 15.84
C ARG A 297 12.38 13.63 15.42
N ALA A 298 13.50 14.31 15.36
CA ALA A 298 14.78 13.69 15.03
C ALA A 298 15.55 13.32 16.30
N ASP A 299 16.34 12.25 16.23
CA ASP A 299 17.39 11.95 17.19
C ASP A 299 18.62 12.87 16.98
N LYS A 300 19.68 12.60 17.75
CA LYS A 300 20.95 13.36 17.68
C LYS A 300 21.65 13.26 16.31
N ASP A 301 21.35 12.21 15.54
CA ASP A 301 21.96 11.93 14.23
C ASP A 301 21.06 12.41 13.07
N GLY A 302 19.95 13.09 13.40
CA GLY A 302 18.99 13.63 12.45
C GLY A 302 18.02 12.58 11.87
N LYS A 303 18.04 11.34 12.38
CA LYS A 303 17.14 10.24 11.98
C LYS A 303 15.83 10.32 12.75
N ILE A 304 14.81 9.63 12.29
CA ILE A 304 13.48 9.65 12.93
C ILE A 304 13.51 9.03 14.33
N ASP A 305 13.03 9.78 15.31
CA ASP A 305 12.64 9.26 16.62
C ASP A 305 11.16 8.91 16.57
N LEU A 306 10.87 7.63 16.34
CA LEU A 306 9.50 7.16 16.14
C LEU A 306 8.61 7.36 17.36
N ALA A 307 9.15 7.19 18.57
CA ALA A 307 8.40 7.34 19.80
C ALA A 307 7.98 8.80 20.00
N ARG A 308 8.93 9.74 19.96
CA ARG A 308 8.62 11.16 20.11
C ARG A 308 7.76 11.69 18.96
N THR A 309 7.92 11.16 17.75
CA THR A 309 7.06 11.53 16.61
C THR A 309 5.62 11.05 16.82
N LEU A 310 5.42 9.82 17.30
CA LEU A 310 4.09 9.31 17.64
C LEU A 310 3.44 10.08 18.78
N ASP A 311 4.22 10.56 19.76
CA ASP A 311 3.69 11.38 20.85
C ASP A 311 3.12 12.71 20.33
N VAL A 312 3.79 13.35 19.36
CA VAL A 312 3.26 14.54 18.68
C VAL A 312 1.96 14.23 17.95
N ILE A 313 1.93 13.15 17.17
CA ILE A 313 0.72 12.73 16.42
C ILE A 313 -0.45 12.46 17.37
N LYS A 314 -0.21 11.76 18.48
CA LYS A 314 -1.24 11.46 19.49
C LYS A 314 -1.72 12.71 20.20
N GLU A 315 -0.83 13.65 20.48
CA GLU A 315 -1.20 14.92 21.09
C GLU A 315 -2.11 15.73 20.16
N VAL A 316 -1.83 15.73 18.85
CA VAL A 316 -2.72 16.31 17.85
C VAL A 316 -4.08 15.59 17.82
N GLN A 317 -4.12 14.25 17.88
CA GLN A 317 -5.40 13.52 17.99
C GLN A 317 -6.21 13.95 19.22
N LYS A 318 -5.56 14.24 20.37
CA LYS A 318 -6.27 14.76 21.54
C LYS A 318 -6.82 16.16 21.33
N ILE A 319 -6.07 17.06 20.68
CA ILE A 319 -6.55 18.40 20.31
C ILE A 319 -7.79 18.26 19.43
N TYR A 320 -7.70 17.39 18.40
CA TYR A 320 -8.79 17.10 17.50
C TYR A 320 -10.03 16.60 18.27
N ASP A 321 -9.86 15.58 19.12
CA ASP A 321 -10.94 14.99 19.90
C ASP A 321 -11.59 16.00 20.84
N LYS A 322 -10.80 16.87 21.49
CA LYS A 322 -11.30 17.95 22.36
C LYS A 322 -12.13 18.95 21.58
N ALA A 323 -11.71 19.33 20.37
CA ALA A 323 -12.46 20.24 19.50
C ALA A 323 -13.79 19.65 19.03
N VAL A 324 -13.81 18.35 18.71
CA VAL A 324 -15.00 17.63 18.22
C VAL A 324 -15.96 17.27 19.36
N LYS A 325 -15.48 16.82 20.53
CA LYS A 325 -16.34 16.43 21.67
C LYS A 325 -17.14 17.59 22.26
N ASN A 326 -16.61 18.82 22.26
CA ASN A 326 -17.33 20.02 22.70
C ASN A 326 -18.43 20.47 21.71
N PHE A 327 -19.00 19.53 20.94
CA PHE A 327 -20.04 19.76 19.94
C PHE A 327 -21.26 18.83 20.09
N LYS A 328 -21.19 17.79 20.93
CA LYS A 328 -22.34 16.90 21.18
C LYS A 328 -23.19 17.38 22.33
#